data_AF-A0A1Q7SW67-F1
#
_entry.id   AF-A0A1Q7SW67-F1
#
_cell.length_a   1.000
_cell.length_b   1.000
_cell.length_c   1.000
_cell.angle_alpha   90.00
_cell.angle_beta   90.00
_cell.angle_gamma   90.00
#
_symmetry.space_group_name_H-M   'P 1'
#
loop_
_entity.id
_entity.type
_entity.pdbx_description
1 polymer ?
#
loop_
_entity_poly.entity_id
_entity_poly.type
_entity_poly.pdbx_seq_one_letter_code
_entity_poly.pdbx_strand_id
1 'polypeptide(L)'
;MTEFDIIAREGNTVREIMTRGIISVTADTDLEEAGRILVNQRIKRLLVLEQGKLVGIVSRADLVKEIALRWVCNVCGEVVHNERLPENCPRCGAEGVVAMVEPMSPGS
;
A
#
# COMPACT_ATOMS: atom_id res chain seq x y z
N MET A 1 -2.98 12.52 -13.42
CA MET A 1 -2.88 13.74 -12.59
C MET A 1 -1.46 13.95 -12.12
N THR A 2 -0.79 14.86 -12.80
CA THR A 2 0.46 15.51 -12.41
C THR A 2 0.16 16.72 -11.52
N GLU A 3 1.18 17.28 -10.89
CA GLU A 3 1.03 18.55 -10.14
C GLU A 3 0.66 19.70 -11.08
N PHE A 4 1.14 19.67 -12.34
CA PHE A 4 0.76 20.62 -13.39
C PHE A 4 -0.74 20.57 -13.72
N ASP A 5 -1.36 19.39 -13.72
CA ASP A 5 -2.80 19.23 -13.99
C ASP A 5 -3.66 19.91 -12.92
N ILE A 6 -3.14 20.15 -11.72
CA ILE A 6 -3.88 20.81 -10.64
C ILE A 6 -3.81 22.34 -10.81
N ILE A 7 -2.63 22.87 -11.14
CA ILE A 7 -2.41 24.32 -11.33
C ILE A 7 -3.23 24.84 -12.53
N ALA A 8 -3.44 23.99 -13.54
CA ALA A 8 -4.21 24.34 -14.73
C ALA A 8 -5.75 24.33 -14.52
N ARG A 9 -6.27 23.86 -13.37
CA ARG A 9 -7.72 23.83 -13.12
C ARG A 9 -8.19 25.19 -12.64
N GLU A 10 -9.18 25.74 -13.33
CA GLU A 10 -9.86 26.96 -12.89
C GLU A 10 -10.88 26.64 -11.79
N GLY A 11 -10.73 27.30 -10.63
CA GLY A 11 -11.60 27.15 -9.47
C GLY A 11 -10.98 27.78 -8.23
N ASN A 12 -11.79 28.44 -7.41
CA ASN A 12 -11.38 29.11 -6.17
C ASN A 12 -11.51 28.21 -4.94
N THR A 13 -12.23 27.09 -5.05
CA THR A 13 -12.45 26.16 -3.92
C THR A 13 -12.02 24.73 -4.24
N VAL A 14 -11.62 23.97 -3.21
CA VAL A 14 -11.27 22.54 -3.36
C VAL A 14 -12.42 21.76 -4.02
N ARG A 15 -13.66 22.11 -3.70
CA ARG A 15 -14.87 21.48 -4.30
C ARG A 15 -14.94 21.67 -5.81
N GLU A 16 -14.41 22.77 -6.34
CA GLU A 16 -14.40 23.08 -7.77
C GLU A 16 -13.31 22.30 -8.51
N ILE A 17 -12.16 22.10 -7.88
CA ILE A 17 -10.99 21.47 -8.53
C ILE A 17 -10.83 19.98 -8.19
N MET A 18 -11.61 19.42 -7.26
CA MET A 18 -11.52 18.01 -6.89
C MET A 18 -12.08 17.08 -7.98
N THR A 19 -11.51 15.89 -8.10
CA THR A 19 -12.06 14.82 -8.93
C THR A 19 -13.25 14.18 -8.22
N ARG A 20 -14.38 14.05 -8.92
CA ARG A 20 -15.61 13.41 -8.44
C ARG A 20 -15.66 11.95 -8.92
N GLY A 21 -16.36 11.08 -8.18
CA GLY A 21 -16.44 9.65 -8.52
C GLY A 21 -15.14 8.92 -8.17
N ILE A 22 -14.77 8.96 -6.89
CA ILE A 22 -13.53 8.37 -6.39
C ILE A 22 -13.68 6.85 -6.33
N ILE A 23 -12.68 6.12 -6.83
CA ILE A 23 -12.63 4.67 -6.71
C ILE A 23 -12.20 4.32 -5.28
N SER A 24 -12.90 3.35 -4.69
CA SER A 24 -12.65 2.89 -3.33
C SER A 24 -12.65 1.37 -3.26
N VAL A 25 -12.01 0.85 -2.21
CA VAL A 25 -11.90 -0.57 -1.89
C VAL A 25 -12.29 -0.79 -0.43
N THR A 26 -12.46 -2.05 -0.02
CA THR A 26 -12.71 -2.41 1.38
C THR A 26 -11.40 -2.72 2.11
N ALA A 27 -11.41 -2.72 3.44
CA ALA A 27 -10.25 -3.13 4.25
C ALA A 27 -9.83 -4.59 3.98
N ASP A 28 -10.77 -5.43 3.51
CA ASP A 28 -10.53 -6.84 3.16
C ASP A 28 -10.09 -7.04 1.70
N THR A 29 -9.94 -5.96 0.92
CA THR A 29 -9.50 -6.08 -0.49
C THR A 29 -8.05 -6.51 -0.56
N ASP A 30 -7.78 -7.55 -1.36
CA ASP A 30 -6.45 -8.11 -1.54
C ASP A 30 -5.45 -7.08 -2.12
N LEU A 31 -4.18 -7.22 -1.72
CA LEU A 31 -3.09 -6.32 -2.12
C LEU A 31 -2.84 -6.34 -3.63
N GLU A 32 -2.91 -7.51 -4.27
CA GLU A 32 -2.74 -7.67 -5.71
C GLU A 32 -3.88 -6.96 -6.46
N GLU A 33 -5.12 -7.13 -5.98
CA GLU A 33 -6.29 -6.48 -6.58
C GLU A 33 -6.23 -4.96 -6.41
N ALA A 34 -5.86 -4.46 -5.23
CA ALA A 34 -5.62 -3.04 -5.01
C ALA A 34 -4.55 -2.49 -5.98
N GLY A 35 -3.46 -3.24 -6.19
CA GLY A 35 -2.43 -2.92 -7.17
C GLY A 35 -2.97 -2.89 -8.60
N ARG A 36 -3.77 -3.89 -8.98
CA ARG A 36 -4.40 -4.01 -10.30
C ARG A 36 -5.32 -2.82 -10.58
N ILE A 37 -6.13 -2.42 -9.60
CA ILE A 37 -7.02 -1.25 -9.71
C ILE A 37 -6.19 0.02 -9.93
N LEU A 38 -5.15 0.25 -9.13
CA LEU A 38 -4.29 1.44 -9.26
C LEU A 38 -3.68 1.55 -10.67
N VAL A 39 -3.20 0.43 -11.23
CA VAL A 39 -2.61 0.37 -12.57
C VAL A 39 -3.67 0.58 -13.65
N ASN A 40 -4.74 -0.22 -13.63
CA ASN A 40 -5.76 -0.22 -14.69
C ASN A 40 -6.55 1.08 -14.74
N GLN A 41 -6.86 1.66 -13.59
CA GLN A 41 -7.60 2.91 -13.48
C GLN A 41 -6.69 4.14 -13.58
N ARG A 42 -5.37 3.94 -13.71
CA ARG A 42 -4.35 5.01 -13.81
C ARG A 42 -4.42 6.02 -12.66
N ILE A 43 -4.78 5.55 -11.47
CA ILE A 43 -4.85 6.36 -10.25
C ILE A 43 -3.69 6.04 -9.32
N LYS A 44 -3.32 7.00 -8.48
CA LYS A 44 -2.15 6.89 -7.61
C LYS A 44 -2.48 6.37 -6.21
N ARG A 45 -3.75 6.47 -5.81
CA ARG A 45 -4.24 6.19 -4.45
C ARG A 45 -5.66 5.63 -4.52
N LEU A 46 -6.00 4.80 -3.55
CA LEU A 46 -7.34 4.27 -3.30
C LEU A 46 -7.82 4.72 -1.93
N LEU A 47 -9.12 5.02 -1.84
CA LEU A 47 -9.78 5.19 -0.55
C LEU A 47 -10.19 3.82 -0.01
N VAL A 48 -9.97 3.60 1.28
CA VAL A 48 -10.40 2.39 1.97
C VAL A 48 -11.66 2.70 2.77
N LEU A 49 -12.75 2.00 2.46
CA LEU A 49 -14.02 2.13 3.14
C LEU A 49 -14.34 0.89 3.98
N GLU A 50 -14.94 1.11 5.14
CA GLU A 50 -15.51 0.06 5.97
C GLU A 50 -16.95 0.45 6.31
N GLN A 51 -17.92 -0.41 5.96
CA GLN A 51 -19.35 -0.13 6.14
C GLN A 51 -19.78 1.24 5.57
N GLY A 52 -19.21 1.63 4.42
CA GLY A 52 -19.48 2.91 3.75
C GLY A 52 -18.80 4.13 4.38
N LYS A 53 -17.99 3.96 5.42
CA LYS A 53 -17.21 5.03 6.05
C LYS A 53 -15.77 5.02 5.58
N LEU A 54 -15.19 6.20 5.35
CA LEU A 54 -13.78 6.32 5.02
C LEU A 54 -12.92 6.01 6.25
N VAL A 55 -12.10 4.96 6.15
CA VAL A 55 -11.20 4.52 7.24
C VAL A 55 -9.73 4.70 6.90
N GLY A 56 -9.37 4.88 5.62
CA GLY A 56 -7.98 5.06 5.24
C GLY A 56 -7.75 5.41 3.78
N ILE A 57 -6.47 5.54 3.44
CA ILE A 57 -5.98 5.76 2.09
C ILE A 57 -4.76 4.87 1.87
N VAL A 58 -4.67 4.23 0.70
CA VAL A 58 -3.50 3.44 0.30
C VAL A 58 -2.98 3.94 -1.04
N SER A 59 -1.66 4.07 -1.17
CA SER A 59 -0.99 4.49 -2.39
C SER A 59 -0.14 3.37 -2.98
N ARG A 60 0.25 3.53 -4.24
CA ARG A 60 1.21 2.60 -4.88
C ARG A 60 2.52 2.46 -4.10
N ALA A 61 2.99 3.54 -3.45
CA ALA A 61 4.22 3.51 -2.67
C ALA A 61 4.05 2.64 -1.41
N ASP A 62 2.87 2.66 -0.80
CA ASP A 62 2.56 1.84 0.37
C ASP A 62 2.53 0.35 -0.01
N LEU A 63 1.90 0.00 -1.15
CA LEU A 63 1.92 -1.39 -1.65
C LEU A 63 3.35 -1.89 -1.92
N VAL A 64 4.19 -1.06 -2.53
CA VAL A 64 5.58 -1.41 -2.80
C VAL A 64 6.36 -1.63 -1.51
N LYS A 65 6.18 -0.77 -0.50
CA LYS A 65 6.82 -0.95 0.81
C LYS A 65 6.42 -2.26 1.47
N GLU A 66 5.13 -2.60 1.48
CA GLU A 66 4.63 -3.84 2.07
C GLU A 66 5.25 -5.08 1.44
N ILE A 67 5.44 -5.08 0.11
CA ILE A 67 6.00 -6.21 -0.61
C ILE A 67 7.54 -6.25 -0.50
N ALA A 68 8.19 -5.09 -0.57
CA ALA A 68 9.66 -4.98 -0.59
C ALA A 68 10.30 -5.23 0.78
N LEU A 69 9.56 -5.00 1.88
CA LEU A 69 10.05 -5.25 3.22
C LEU A 69 9.80 -6.71 3.60
N ARG A 70 10.90 -7.43 3.87
CA ARG A 70 10.88 -8.83 4.25
C ARG A 70 11.56 -9.02 5.59
N TRP A 71 10.84 -9.65 6.51
CA TRP A 71 11.34 -10.07 7.80
C TRP A 71 11.64 -11.57 7.74
N VAL A 72 12.83 -11.97 8.20
CA VAL A 72 13.22 -13.38 8.24
C VAL A 72 13.44 -13.81 9.68
N CYS A 73 12.75 -14.86 10.10
CA CYS A 73 12.91 -15.43 11.43
C CYS A 73 14.26 -16.15 11.52
N ASN A 74 15.10 -15.76 12.47
CA ASN A 74 16.39 -16.40 12.75
C ASN A 74 16.26 -17.80 13.38
N VAL A 75 15.06 -18.17 13.87
CA VAL A 75 14.81 -19.50 14.47
C VAL A 75 14.34 -20.51 13.43
N CYS A 76 13.27 -20.21 12.68
CA CYS A 76 12.66 -21.17 11.75
C CYS A 76 12.79 -20.79 10.27
N GLY A 77 13.38 -19.63 9.96
CA GLY A 77 13.53 -19.14 8.58
C GLY A 77 12.26 -18.58 7.95
N GLU A 78 11.16 -18.45 8.71
CA GLU A 78 9.89 -17.91 8.20
C GLU A 78 10.03 -16.50 7.65
N VAL A 79 9.25 -16.22 6.60
CA VAL A 79 9.33 -15.02 5.80
C VAL A 79 8.03 -14.26 5.92
N VAL A 80 8.10 -13.02 6.39
CA VAL A 80 6.91 -12.17 6.53
C VAL A 80 7.11 -10.89 5.73
N HIS A 81 6.16 -10.58 4.86
CA HIS A 81 6.07 -9.30 4.15
C HIS A 81 5.19 -8.36 4.98
N ASN A 82 5.77 -7.31 5.54
CA ASN A 82 5.06 -6.34 6.37
C ASN A 82 5.89 -5.05 6.51
N GLU A 83 5.27 -3.87 6.52
CA GLU A 83 5.95 -2.62 6.88
C GLU A 83 6.47 -2.64 8.32
N ARG A 84 5.78 -3.33 9.25
CA ARG A 84 6.17 -3.42 10.66
C ARG A 84 6.72 -4.80 11.02
N LEU A 85 7.80 -4.79 11.78
CA LEU A 85 8.35 -5.98 12.43
C LEU A 85 7.27 -6.64 13.31
N PRO A 86 6.92 -7.91 13.10
CA PRO A 86 6.02 -8.61 14.02
C PRO A 86 6.71 -8.83 15.36
N GLU A 87 5.99 -8.65 16.47
CA GLU A 87 6.50 -8.86 17.84
C GLU A 87 6.97 -10.31 18.03
N ASN A 88 6.24 -11.26 17.44
CA ASN A 88 6.58 -12.68 17.43
C ASN A 88 6.49 -13.25 16.01
N CYS A 89 7.33 -14.25 15.71
CA CYS A 89 7.21 -15.01 14.47
C CYS A 89 5.84 -15.72 14.40
N PRO A 90 5.03 -15.51 13.33
CA PRO A 90 3.70 -16.11 13.22
C PRO A 90 3.73 -17.64 13.06
N ARG A 91 4.91 -18.23 12.79
CA ARG A 91 5.08 -19.66 12.64
C ARG A 91 5.62 -20.37 13.88
N CYS A 92 6.60 -19.80 14.57
CA CYS A 92 7.27 -20.48 15.71
C CYS A 92 7.16 -19.72 17.05
N GLY A 93 6.66 -18.49 17.05
CA GLY A 93 6.49 -17.67 18.27
C GLY A 93 7.75 -16.98 18.80
N ALA A 94 8.92 -17.17 18.18
CA ALA A 94 10.15 -16.54 18.63
C ALA A 94 10.09 -15.00 18.60
N GLU A 95 10.66 -14.36 19.62
CA GLU A 95 10.87 -12.91 19.70
C GLU A 95 12.12 -12.51 18.89
N GLY A 96 12.03 -11.42 18.12
CA GLY A 96 13.16 -10.86 17.37
C GLY A 96 13.33 -11.41 15.96
N VAL A 97 12.44 -11.00 15.05
CA VAL A 97 12.63 -11.21 13.60
C VAL A 97 13.63 -10.19 13.07
N VAL A 98 14.56 -10.58 12.18
CA VAL A 98 15.59 -9.67 11.66
C VAL A 98 15.17 -9.17 10.28
N ALA A 99 15.27 -7.85 10.05
CA ALA A 99 15.19 -7.30 8.70
C ALA A 99 16.48 -7.65 7.95
N MET A 100 16.39 -8.56 6.98
CA MET A 100 17.34 -8.54 5.88
C MET A 100 16.67 -7.78 4.75
N VAL A 101 16.98 -6.49 4.63
CA VAL A 101 16.70 -5.75 3.40
C VAL A 101 17.75 -6.22 2.40
N GLU A 102 17.52 -7.38 1.80
CA GLU A 102 18.32 -7.76 0.64
C GLU A 102 17.74 -6.96 -0.54
N PRO A 103 18.51 -6.05 -1.15
CA PRO A 103 18.03 -5.36 -2.34
C PRO A 103 17.73 -6.42 -3.38
N MET A 104 16.50 -6.42 -3.91
CA MET A 104 16.18 -7.25 -5.07
C MET A 104 17.20 -6.92 -6.17
N SER A 105 18.05 -7.89 -6.50
CA SER A 105 18.90 -7.80 -7.68
C SER A 105 17.99 -7.65 -8.91
N PRO A 106 18.18 -6.64 -9.76
CA PRO A 106 17.39 -6.51 -10.98
C PRO A 106 17.81 -7.63 -11.94
N GLY A 107 17.03 -8.70 -12.01
CA GLY A 107 17.22 -9.78 -12.97
C GLY A 107 17.05 -11.17 -12.35
N SER A 108 15.87 -11.73 -12.49
CA SER A 108 15.60 -13.18 -12.53
C SER A 108 14.40 -13.40 -13.44
#